data_AF-L5KJ07-F1
#
_entry.id   AF-L5KJ07-F1
#
_cell.length_a   1.000
_cell.length_b   1.000
_cell.length_c   1.000
_cell.angle_alpha   90.00
_cell.angle_beta   90.00
_cell.angle_gamma   90.00
#
_symmetry.space_group_name_H-M   'P 1'
#
loop_
_entity.id
_entity.type
_entity.pdbx_description
1 polymer ?
#
loop_
_entity_poly.entity_id
_entity_poly.type
_entity_poly.pdbx_seq_one_letter_code
_entity_poly.pdbx_strand_id
1 'polypeptide(L)'
;MDPHHCPQAFTPAWGSHQQPKSQERLVLSVLPRFVVLEMINDMTNVEDEHPQHQFHRIYIHRYENVSILFADVKGFTNLSTTLSAQELVRMLNELFARFDRLAHEHHCLRIKILGDCYYCVSGLPEPRQDHAHCCVEMGLGMIKTIR
;
A
#
# COMPACT_ATOMS: atom_id res chain seq x y z
N MET A 1 -13.52 -41.35 52.71
CA MET A 1 -13.73 -39.95 52.30
C MET A 1 -12.38 -39.39 51.86
N ASP A 2 -12.37 -38.74 50.70
CA ASP A 2 -11.27 -38.39 49.77
C ASP A 2 -9.85 -38.17 50.35
N PRO A 3 -8.77 -38.52 49.62
CA PRO A 3 -8.28 -37.60 48.58
C PRO A 3 -7.66 -38.24 47.32
N HIS A 4 -7.85 -37.57 46.17
CA HIS A 4 -6.86 -37.32 45.11
C HIS A 4 -6.06 -38.52 44.56
N HIS A 5 -6.44 -39.04 43.39
CA HIS A 5 -5.48 -39.67 42.46
C HIS A 5 -5.81 -39.28 41.01
N CYS A 6 -5.09 -38.26 40.53
CA CYS A 6 -4.98 -37.90 39.12
C CYS A 6 -3.96 -38.86 38.45
N PRO A 7 -4.27 -39.54 37.34
CA PRO A 7 -3.26 -40.30 36.61
C PRO A 7 -2.42 -39.38 35.74
N GLN A 8 -1.12 -39.66 35.75
CA GLN A 8 -0.04 -38.96 35.07
C GLN A 8 -0.13 -39.06 33.53
N ALA A 9 0.23 -37.97 32.85
CA ALA A 9 0.95 -38.01 31.58
C ALA A 9 1.79 -36.72 31.42
N PHE A 10 3.07 -36.81 31.83
CA PHE A 10 4.22 -35.99 31.36
C PHE A 10 4.66 -36.63 30.02
N THR A 11 5.04 -36.01 28.90
CA THR A 11 5.61 -34.71 28.47
C THR A 11 5.54 -34.65 26.90
N PRO A 12 6.24 -33.76 26.14
CA PRO A 12 6.24 -32.30 26.09
C PRO A 12 6.13 -31.73 24.63
N ALA A 13 6.14 -30.40 24.55
CA ALA A 13 6.85 -29.60 23.53
C ALA A 13 6.12 -29.07 22.27
N TRP A 14 6.59 -27.87 21.91
CA TRP A 14 6.41 -27.13 20.66
C TRP A 14 5.20 -26.18 20.57
N GLY A 15 5.40 -25.03 21.21
CA GLY A 15 4.77 -23.79 20.81
C GLY A 15 5.00 -23.55 19.31
N SER A 16 3.92 -23.48 18.57
CA SER A 16 3.91 -23.09 17.17
C SER A 16 2.75 -22.12 16.97
N HIS A 17 2.97 -21.14 16.09
CA HIS A 17 2.01 -20.11 15.64
C HIS A 17 2.05 -18.76 16.36
N GLN A 18 3.25 -18.21 16.54
CA GLN A 18 3.41 -16.76 16.73
C GLN A 18 4.31 -16.14 15.64
N GLN A 19 4.06 -16.48 14.38
CA GLN A 19 4.76 -15.92 13.21
C GLN A 19 3.91 -15.34 12.04
N PRO A 20 2.56 -15.27 12.02
CA PRO A 20 1.89 -14.69 10.83
C PRO A 20 1.89 -13.15 10.77
N LYS A 21 2.00 -12.45 11.91
CA LYS A 21 1.75 -10.99 11.97
C LYS A 21 2.80 -10.12 11.28
N SER A 22 4.05 -10.57 11.20
CA SER A 22 5.14 -9.74 10.65
C SER A 22 5.14 -9.76 9.11
N GLN A 23 4.81 -10.89 8.49
CA GLN A 23 4.79 -11.04 7.04
C GLN A 23 3.63 -10.28 6.40
N GLU A 24 2.43 -10.37 6.97
CA GLU A 24 1.25 -9.63 6.49
C GLU A 24 1.46 -8.11 6.51
N ARG A 25 2.11 -7.58 7.56
CA ARG A 25 2.43 -6.16 7.66
C ARG A 25 3.38 -5.69 6.56
N LEU A 26 4.37 -6.51 6.21
CA LEU A 26 5.31 -6.19 5.13
C LEU A 26 4.60 -6.17 3.78
N VAL A 27 3.74 -7.16 3.52
CA VAL A 27 2.99 -7.25 2.26
C VAL A 27 2.02 -6.06 2.10
N LEU A 28 1.29 -5.69 3.16
CA LEU A 28 0.42 -4.51 3.17
C LEU A 28 1.16 -3.17 3.03
N SER A 29 2.47 -3.13 3.34
CA SER A 29 3.28 -1.92 3.20
C SER A 29 3.74 -1.65 1.77
N VAL A 30 3.71 -2.68 0.91
CA VAL A 30 4.22 -2.61 -0.48
C VAL A 30 3.08 -2.75 -1.50
N LEU A 31 2.03 -3.50 -1.17
CA LEU A 31 0.93 -3.80 -2.09
C LEU A 31 -0.41 -3.25 -1.57
N PRO A 32 -1.28 -2.73 -2.47
CA PRO A 32 -2.64 -2.33 -2.10
C PRO A 32 -3.41 -3.49 -1.46
N ARG A 33 -4.16 -3.20 -0.39
CA ARG A 33 -4.84 -4.22 0.43
C ARG A 33 -5.69 -5.19 -0.39
N PHE A 34 -6.38 -4.73 -1.43
CA PHE A 34 -7.23 -5.59 -2.26
C PHE A 34 -6.43 -6.66 -3.02
N VAL A 35 -5.22 -6.35 -3.50
CA VAL A 35 -4.31 -7.33 -4.12
C VAL A 35 -3.77 -8.30 -3.07
N VAL A 36 -3.49 -7.82 -1.86
CA VAL A 36 -3.00 -8.65 -0.75
C VAL A 36 -4.02 -9.70 -0.36
N LEU A 37 -5.31 -9.34 -0.30
CA LEU A 37 -6.38 -10.28 0.03
C LEU A 37 -6.50 -11.41 -1.00
N GLU A 38 -6.42 -11.07 -2.29
CA GLU A 38 -6.41 -12.07 -3.36
C GLU A 38 -5.18 -12.98 -3.28
N MET A 39 -3.99 -12.39 -3.09
CA MET A 39 -2.74 -13.14 -2.99
C MET A 39 -2.73 -14.12 -1.81
N ILE A 40 -3.27 -13.73 -0.65
CA ILE A 40 -3.38 -14.60 0.51
C ILE A 40 -4.35 -15.76 0.23
N ASN A 41 -5.52 -15.47 -0.35
CA ASN A 41 -6.50 -16.49 -0.72
C ASN A 41 -5.91 -17.52 -1.70
N ASP A 42 -5.13 -17.04 -2.67
CA ASP A 42 -4.40 -17.88 -3.63
C ASP A 42 -3.35 -18.78 -2.99
N MET A 43 -2.70 -18.33 -1.91
CA MET A 43 -1.73 -19.14 -1.15
C MET A 43 -2.40 -20.22 -0.29
N THR A 44 -3.60 -19.94 0.25
CA THR A 44 -4.33 -20.88 1.12
C THR A 44 -5.06 -21.99 0.35
N ASN A 45 -5.34 -21.80 -0.94
CA ASN A 45 -6.07 -22.75 -1.78
C ASN A 45 -5.17 -23.78 -2.51
N VAL A 46 -3.87 -23.82 -2.22
CA VAL A 46 -2.94 -24.78 -2.84
C VAL A 46 -2.85 -26.04 -1.98
N GLU A 47 -3.79 -26.97 -2.16
CA GLU A 47 -3.68 -28.30 -1.57
C GLU A 47 -2.96 -29.35 -2.46
N ASP A 48 -2.75 -29.18 -3.78
CA ASP A 48 -2.28 -30.36 -4.55
C ASP A 48 -1.42 -30.21 -5.84
N GLU A 49 -0.87 -29.04 -6.22
CA GLU A 49 -0.13 -28.96 -7.51
C GLU A 49 1.30 -28.40 -7.44
N HIS A 50 2.27 -29.32 -7.62
CA HIS A 50 3.63 -29.18 -8.17
C HIS A 50 4.38 -27.83 -8.00
N PRO A 51 5.46 -27.75 -7.20
CA PRO A 51 6.11 -26.48 -6.79
C PRO A 51 6.86 -25.67 -7.87
N GLN A 52 6.92 -26.10 -9.13
CA GLN A 52 7.96 -25.62 -10.05
C GLN A 52 7.62 -24.34 -10.87
N HIS A 53 6.42 -23.77 -10.74
CA HIS A 53 6.04 -22.55 -11.49
C HIS A 53 5.41 -21.42 -10.63
N GLN A 54 5.52 -21.49 -9.31
CA GLN A 54 4.74 -20.66 -8.37
C GLN A 54 5.11 -19.15 -8.37
N PHE A 55 6.20 -18.74 -9.01
CA PHE A 55 6.76 -17.38 -8.89
C PHE A 55 6.36 -16.36 -9.98
N HIS A 56 5.39 -16.67 -10.86
CA HIS A 56 5.00 -15.75 -11.96
C HIS A 56 3.50 -15.42 -12.03
N ARG A 57 2.73 -15.55 -10.94
CA ARG A 57 1.33 -15.06 -10.94
C ARG A 57 1.30 -13.53 -10.98
N ILE A 58 0.62 -12.99 -11.99
CA ILE A 58 0.41 -11.55 -12.18
C ILE A 58 -1.03 -11.24 -11.81
N TYR A 59 -1.22 -10.37 -10.81
CA TYR A 59 -2.54 -9.91 -10.37
C TYR A 59 -2.92 -8.63 -11.13
N ILE A 60 -3.89 -8.74 -12.05
CA ILE A 60 -4.36 -7.63 -12.89
C ILE A 60 -5.87 -7.47 -12.71
N HIS A 61 -6.28 -6.28 -12.30
CA HIS A 61 -7.69 -5.90 -12.27
C HIS A 61 -7.97 -4.79 -13.28
N ARG A 62 -9.05 -4.97 -14.04
CA ARG A 62 -9.60 -3.91 -14.89
C ARG A 62 -10.57 -3.08 -14.07
N TYR A 63 -10.37 -1.77 -14.08
CA TYR A 63 -11.31 -0.81 -13.52
C TYR A 63 -11.78 0.15 -14.61
N GLU A 64 -13.06 0.46 -14.59
CA GLU A 64 -13.70 1.40 -15.50
C GLU A 64 -14.10 2.65 -14.72
N ASN A 65 -14.19 3.80 -15.41
CA ASN A 65 -14.60 5.08 -14.81
C ASN A 65 -13.72 5.50 -13.62
N VAL A 66 -12.43 5.68 -13.91
CA VAL A 66 -11.42 6.19 -12.97
C VAL A 66 -10.82 7.48 -13.50
N SER A 67 -10.31 8.32 -12.60
CA SER A 67 -9.53 9.51 -12.96
C SER A 67 -8.14 9.43 -12.35
N ILE A 68 -7.12 9.77 -13.13
CA ILE A 68 -5.72 9.72 -12.71
C ILE A 68 -5.14 11.12 -12.77
N LEU A 69 -4.44 11.52 -11.71
CA LEU A 69 -3.73 12.79 -11.61
C LEU A 69 -2.21 12.54 -11.55
N PHE A 70 -1.49 13.29 -12.37
CA PHE A 70 -0.03 13.34 -12.43
C PHE A 70 0.43 14.74 -12.03
N ALA A 71 1.31 14.86 -11.04
CA ALA A 71 1.87 16.14 -10.59
C ALA A 71 3.39 16.05 -10.44
N ASP A 72 4.10 16.90 -11.17
CA ASP A 72 5.56 16.89 -11.29
C ASP A 72 6.20 18.15 -10.71
N VAL A 73 7.34 18.01 -10.03
CA VAL A 73 8.04 19.16 -9.44
C VAL A 73 8.84 19.88 -10.51
N LYS A 74 8.33 21.03 -10.94
CA LYS A 74 9.04 21.89 -11.90
C LYS A 74 10.43 22.24 -11.39
N GLY A 75 11.44 22.00 -12.23
CA GLY A 75 12.82 22.38 -11.95
C GLY A 75 13.56 21.43 -11.00
N PHE A 76 13.03 20.23 -10.78
CA PHE A 76 13.65 19.22 -9.93
C PHE A 76 15.10 18.92 -10.28
N THR A 77 15.46 18.85 -11.57
CA THR A 77 16.85 18.64 -11.99
C THR A 77 17.79 19.69 -11.39
N ASN A 78 17.42 20.96 -11.41
CA ASN A 78 18.23 22.03 -10.82
C ASN A 78 18.26 21.96 -9.29
N LEU A 79 17.14 21.61 -8.67
CA LEU A 79 17.09 21.41 -7.21
C LEU A 79 18.00 20.24 -6.80
N SER A 80 18.01 19.17 -7.57
CA SER A 80 18.80 17.96 -7.30
C SER A 80 20.31 18.17 -7.44
N THR A 81 20.75 19.17 -8.20
CA THR A 81 22.17 19.54 -8.33
C THR A 81 22.60 20.58 -7.31
N THR A 82 21.66 21.36 -6.77
CA THR A 82 21.97 22.48 -5.85
C THR A 82 21.83 22.09 -4.39
N LEU A 83 20.87 21.23 -4.05
CA LEU A 83 20.62 20.78 -2.68
C LEU A 83 21.46 19.55 -2.34
N SER A 84 21.80 19.38 -1.07
CA SER A 84 22.30 18.09 -0.60
C SER A 84 21.20 17.03 -0.71
N ALA A 85 21.58 15.75 -0.80
CA ALA A 85 20.63 14.65 -0.86
C ALA A 85 19.65 14.64 0.33
N GLN A 86 20.14 14.99 1.53
CA GLN A 86 19.31 15.05 2.73
C GLN A 86 18.27 16.18 2.66
N GLU A 87 18.65 17.35 2.17
CA GLU A 87 17.73 18.49 2.00
C GLU A 87 16.69 18.21 0.92
N LEU A 88 17.10 17.63 -0.21
CA LEU A 88 16.21 17.26 -1.30
C LEU A 88 15.14 16.25 -0.84
N VAL A 89 15.58 15.18 -0.16
CA VAL A 89 14.66 14.15 0.38
C VAL A 89 13.73 14.75 1.42
N ARG A 90 14.22 15.65 2.28
CA ARG A 90 13.38 16.33 3.27
C ARG A 90 12.30 17.17 2.61
N MET A 91 12.66 17.98 1.62
CA MET A 91 11.73 18.82 0.86
C MET A 91 10.66 17.97 0.17
N LEU A 92 11.06 16.90 -0.53
CA LEU A 92 10.13 15.99 -1.18
C LEU A 92 9.18 15.31 -0.17
N ASN A 93 9.71 14.82 0.94
CA ASN A 93 8.89 14.18 1.98
C ASN A 93 7.87 15.15 2.57
N GLU A 94 8.24 16.40 2.83
CA GLU A 94 7.33 17.43 3.34
C GLU A 94 6.24 17.77 2.32
N LEU A 95 6.61 17.90 1.03
CA LEU A 95 5.66 18.15 -0.05
C LEU A 95 4.67 17.00 -0.21
N PHE A 96 5.18 15.77 -0.33
CA PHE A 96 4.34 14.59 -0.52
C PHE A 96 3.49 14.26 0.68
N ALA A 97 3.94 14.54 1.91
CA ALA A 97 3.09 14.42 3.10
C ALA A 97 1.89 15.39 3.07
N ARG A 98 2.05 16.58 2.50
CA ARG A 98 0.91 17.51 2.28
C ARG A 98 -0.03 16.98 1.20
N PHE A 99 0.52 16.45 0.11
CA PHE A 99 -0.30 15.84 -0.95
C PHE A 99 -1.03 14.58 -0.47
N ASP A 100 -0.42 13.75 0.38
CA ASP A 100 -1.08 12.58 0.95
C ASP A 100 -2.31 12.95 1.77
N ARG A 101 -2.25 14.05 2.52
CA ARG A 101 -3.41 14.58 3.26
C ARG A 101 -4.52 15.04 2.32
N LEU A 102 -4.17 15.82 1.30
CA LEU A 102 -5.15 16.23 0.28
C LEU A 102 -5.75 15.04 -0.47
N ALA A 103 -4.94 14.05 -0.80
CA ALA A 103 -5.40 12.85 -1.50
C ALA A 103 -6.42 12.10 -0.65
N HIS A 104 -6.20 12.02 0.67
CA HIS A 104 -7.18 11.46 1.59
C HIS A 104 -8.48 12.27 1.63
N GLU A 105 -8.38 13.60 1.75
CA GLU A 105 -9.53 14.52 1.79
C GLU A 105 -10.37 14.51 0.51
N HIS A 106 -9.73 14.34 -0.64
CA HIS A 106 -10.37 14.33 -1.96
C HIS A 106 -10.62 12.92 -2.50
N HIS A 107 -10.46 11.88 -1.68
CA HIS A 107 -10.70 10.48 -2.06
C HIS A 107 -9.91 10.03 -3.31
N CYS A 108 -8.63 10.37 -3.32
CA CYS A 108 -7.66 9.88 -4.26
C CYS A 108 -6.70 8.91 -3.57
N LEU A 109 -6.56 7.71 -4.13
CA LEU A 109 -5.56 6.75 -3.71
C LEU A 109 -4.22 7.11 -4.34
N ARG A 110 -3.18 7.37 -3.52
CA ARG A 110 -1.81 7.44 -4.02
C ARG A 110 -1.36 6.07 -4.49
N ILE A 111 -0.87 5.98 -5.73
CA ILE A 111 -0.39 4.71 -6.31
C ILE A 111 1.09 4.51 -6.04
N LYS A 112 1.91 5.48 -6.45
CA LYS A 112 3.36 5.40 -6.34
C LYS A 112 3.96 6.80 -6.45
N ILE A 113 5.17 6.95 -5.92
CA ILE A 113 6.06 8.08 -6.17
C ILE A 113 7.14 7.59 -7.14
N LEU A 114 7.33 8.29 -8.26
CA LEU A 114 8.45 8.04 -9.18
C LEU A 114 9.33 9.27 -9.20
N GLY A 115 10.42 9.24 -8.42
CA GLY A 115 11.29 10.40 -8.25
C GLY A 115 10.55 11.56 -7.60
N ASP A 116 10.40 12.63 -8.36
CA ASP A 116 9.74 13.89 -8.00
C ASP A 116 8.29 13.98 -8.47
N CYS A 117 7.80 12.97 -9.18
CA CYS A 117 6.44 12.93 -9.66
C CYS A 117 5.50 12.18 -8.69
N TYR A 118 4.35 12.79 -8.41
CA TYR A 118 3.29 12.28 -7.55
C TYR A 118 2.09 11.81 -8.38
N TYR A 119 1.62 10.58 -8.13
CA TYR A 119 0.47 9.99 -8.81
C TYR A 119 -0.62 9.54 -7.85
N CYS A 120 -1.85 9.97 -8.13
CA CYS A 120 -3.01 9.46 -7.43
C CYS A 120 -4.18 9.17 -8.40
N VAL A 121 -5.07 8.30 -7.96
CA VAL A 121 -6.23 7.84 -8.73
C VAL A 121 -7.48 7.96 -7.89
N SER A 122 -8.57 8.46 -8.48
CA SER A 122 -9.89 8.44 -7.88
C SER A 122 -10.78 7.41 -8.59
N GLY A 123 -11.66 6.75 -7.84
CA GLY A 123 -12.45 5.60 -8.31
C GLY A 123 -11.78 4.24 -8.09
N LEU A 124 -10.73 4.19 -7.26
CA LEU A 124 -10.07 2.97 -6.81
C LEU A 124 -9.86 2.97 -5.29
N PRO A 125 -9.91 1.79 -4.62
CA PRO A 125 -10.43 0.53 -5.16
C PRO A 125 -11.96 0.54 -5.29
N GLU A 126 -12.65 1.39 -4.53
CA GLU A 126 -14.10 1.58 -4.62
C GLU A 126 -14.46 2.51 -5.79
N PRO A 127 -15.31 2.06 -6.74
CA PRO A 127 -15.83 2.92 -7.79
C PRO A 127 -16.63 4.08 -7.19
N ARG A 128 -16.55 5.25 -7.82
CA ARG A 128 -17.32 6.44 -7.43
C ARG A 128 -17.74 7.22 -8.66
N GLN A 129 -18.92 7.83 -8.64
CA GLN A 129 -19.46 8.56 -9.79
C GLN A 129 -18.79 9.94 -10.00
N ASP A 130 -18.30 10.55 -8.92
CA ASP A 130 -17.67 11.87 -8.90
C ASP A 130 -16.13 11.79 -8.97
N HIS A 131 -15.57 10.69 -9.49
CA HIS A 131 -14.12 10.43 -9.54
C HIS A 131 -13.35 11.58 -10.23
N ALA A 132 -13.93 12.14 -11.30
CA ALA A 132 -13.34 13.26 -12.03
C ALA A 132 -13.33 14.54 -11.20
N HIS A 133 -14.42 14.84 -10.48
CA HIS A 133 -14.53 16.01 -9.60
C HIS A 133 -13.50 15.94 -8.48
N CYS A 134 -13.38 14.78 -7.83
CA CYS A 134 -12.35 14.51 -6.82
C CYS A 134 -10.93 14.78 -7.32
N CYS A 135 -10.57 14.26 -8.50
CA CYS A 135 -9.25 14.50 -9.07
C CYS A 135 -9.00 15.98 -9.39
N VAL A 136 -10.00 16.72 -9.88
CA VAL A 136 -9.86 18.15 -10.16
C VAL A 136 -9.67 18.95 -8.87
N GLU A 137 -10.52 18.71 -7.86
CA GLU A 137 -10.40 19.39 -6.56
C GLU A 137 -9.05 19.07 -5.88
N MET A 138 -8.58 17.83 -5.98
CA MET A 138 -7.24 17.44 -5.56
C MET A 138 -6.15 18.30 -6.23
N GLY A 139 -6.20 18.44 -7.56
CA GLY A 139 -5.24 19.26 -8.31
C GLY A 139 -5.29 20.74 -7.91
N LEU A 140 -6.49 21.29 -7.70
CA LEU A 140 -6.67 22.65 -7.19
C LEU A 140 -6.11 22.79 -5.76
N GLY A 141 -6.30 21.78 -4.91
CA GLY A 141 -5.71 21.71 -3.57
C GLY A 141 -4.19 21.69 -3.59
N MET A 142 -3.58 20.92 -4.51
CA MET A 142 -2.13 20.89 -4.70
C MET A 142 -1.59 22.28 -5.06
N ILE A 143 -2.22 22.98 -6.02
CA ILE A 143 -1.82 24.33 -6.44
C ILE A 143 -1.86 25.31 -5.25
N LYS A 144 -2.91 25.23 -4.42
CA LYS A 144 -3.03 26.07 -3.21
C LYS A 144 -1.96 25.75 -2.16
N THR A 145 -1.53 24.49 -2.07
CA THR A 145 -0.59 23.98 -1.05
C THR A 145 0.88 24.25 -1.38
N ILE A 146 1.20 24.39 -2.66
CA ILE A 146 2.57 24.67 -3.15
C ILE A 146 2.95 26.16 -2.98
N ARG A 147 1.98 27.04 -2.71
CA ARG A 147 2.20 28.48 -2.51
C ARG A 147 2.89 28.79 -1.18
#